data_AF-A0A2D9RXY8-F1
#
_entry.id   AF-A0A2D9RXY8-F1
#
_cell.length_a   1.000
_cell.length_b   1.000
_cell.length_c   1.000
_cell.angle_alpha   90.00
_cell.angle_beta   90.00
_cell.angle_gamma   90.00
#
_symmetry.space_group_name_H-M   'P 1'
#
loop_
_entity.id
_entity.type
_entity.pdbx_description
1 polymer ?
#
loop_
_entity_poly.entity_id
_entity_poly.type
_entity_poly.pdbx_seq_one_letter_code
_entity_poly.pdbx_strand_id
1 'polypeptide(L)'
;MSASDKQLLNDRLEALYLGADRFFKRKFERPTLTFRRSGRHAGTAFLQQNRINLHPVLFAHNREAYFSDVLPHEISHLLVYQLYGRVKPHGKEWQAMMREVFNCAPETRHEFDLSPLNIPSVRYRCDCGDVDLSIRRHNAVVRSQRQYQCRKCRQVLQQVA
;
A
#
# COMPACT_ATOMS: atom_id res chain seq x y z
N MET A 1 6.07 -15.96 1.05
CA MET A 1 7.00 -15.33 0.08
C MET A 1 8.37 -15.92 0.31
N SER A 2 8.91 -16.56 -0.73
CA SER A 2 10.14 -17.33 -0.70
C SER A 2 11.39 -16.44 -0.71
N ALA A 3 12.58 -17.03 -0.55
CA ALA A 3 13.84 -16.31 -0.76
C ALA A 3 13.99 -15.88 -2.23
N SER A 4 13.58 -16.74 -3.18
CA SER A 4 13.60 -16.44 -4.61
C SER A 4 12.71 -15.24 -4.95
N ASP A 5 11.51 -15.16 -4.37
CA ASP A 5 10.62 -13.99 -4.56
C ASP A 5 11.26 -12.69 -4.09
N LYS A 6 11.95 -12.73 -2.94
CA LYS A 6 12.67 -11.57 -2.42
C LYS A 6 13.80 -11.15 -3.34
N GLN A 7 14.51 -12.12 -3.93
CA GLN A 7 15.57 -11.83 -4.89
C GLN A 7 15.00 -11.13 -6.13
N LEU A 8 13.93 -11.67 -6.73
CA LEU A 8 13.27 -11.06 -7.89
C LEU A 8 12.81 -9.62 -7.62
N LEU A 9 12.27 -9.35 -6.43
CA LEU A 9 11.86 -7.99 -6.04
C LEU A 9 13.06 -7.05 -5.91
N ASN A 10 14.19 -7.52 -5.35
CA ASN A 10 15.42 -6.74 -5.28
C ASN A 10 16.02 -6.50 -6.67
N ASP A 11 16.02 -7.50 -7.56
CA ASP A 11 16.53 -7.36 -8.92
C ASP A 11 15.70 -6.34 -9.72
N ARG A 12 14.37 -6.38 -9.58
CA ARG A 12 13.49 -5.38 -10.20
C ARG A 12 13.75 -3.98 -9.61
N LEU A 13 13.90 -3.89 -8.30
CA LEU A 13 14.23 -2.63 -7.64
C LEU A 13 15.54 -2.06 -8.19
N GLU A 14 16.59 -2.87 -8.29
CA GLU A 14 17.89 -2.43 -8.80
C GLU A 14 17.78 -2.00 -10.27
N ALA A 15 17.05 -2.75 -11.10
CA ALA A 15 16.81 -2.36 -12.48
C ALA A 15 16.12 -0.99 -12.61
N LEU A 16 15.12 -0.71 -11.76
CA LEU A 16 14.44 0.58 -11.72
C LEU A 16 15.38 1.71 -11.26
N TYR A 17 16.17 1.47 -10.21
CA TYR A 17 17.15 2.43 -9.72
C TYR A 17 18.26 2.72 -10.75
N LEU A 18 18.75 1.71 -11.46
CA LEU A 18 19.71 1.92 -12.56
C LEU A 18 19.10 2.73 -13.70
N GLY A 19 17.80 2.53 -13.99
CA GLY A 19 17.06 3.36 -14.94
C GLY A 19 17.02 4.83 -14.51
N ALA A 20 16.63 5.08 -13.27
CA ALA A 20 16.61 6.42 -12.69
C ALA A 20 18.01 7.05 -12.63
N ASP A 21 19.03 6.27 -12.25
CA ASP A 21 20.41 6.76 -12.16
C ASP A 21 20.90 7.29 -13.52
N ARG A 22 20.60 6.55 -14.60
CA ARG A 22 20.92 6.95 -15.97
C ARG A 22 20.14 8.19 -16.40
N PHE A 23 18.83 8.22 -16.13
CA PHE A 23 17.97 9.33 -16.50
C PHE A 23 18.42 10.65 -15.87
N PHE A 24 18.73 10.64 -14.58
CA PHE A 24 19.16 11.83 -13.84
C PHE A 24 20.68 12.06 -13.84
N LYS A 25 21.46 11.17 -14.46
CA LYS A 25 22.93 11.19 -14.45
C LYS A 25 23.52 11.33 -13.04
N ARG A 26 22.89 10.66 -12.07
CA ARG A 26 23.23 10.70 -10.64
C ARG A 26 22.95 9.34 -10.01
N LYS A 27 23.76 8.91 -9.05
CA LYS A 27 23.44 7.71 -8.26
C LYS A 27 22.51 8.05 -7.09
N PHE A 28 21.44 7.27 -6.95
CA PHE A 28 20.53 7.31 -5.80
C PHE A 28 20.85 6.19 -4.80
N GLU A 29 20.60 6.46 -3.52
CA GLU A 29 20.70 5.44 -2.48
C GLU A 29 19.54 4.44 -2.60
N ARG A 30 19.89 3.14 -2.68
CA ARG A 30 18.90 2.06 -2.76
C ARG A 30 18.18 1.92 -1.42
N PRO A 31 16.86 1.71 -1.42
CA PRO A 31 16.11 1.55 -0.21
C PRO A 31 16.15 0.11 0.27
N THR A 32 15.92 -0.08 1.56
CA THR A 32 15.73 -1.41 2.12
C THR A 32 14.33 -1.92 1.77
N LEU A 33 14.23 -3.15 1.25
CA LEU A 33 12.96 -3.85 1.13
C LEU A 33 12.62 -4.57 2.43
N THR A 34 11.41 -4.32 2.94
CA THR A 34 10.84 -4.99 4.11
C THR A 34 9.49 -5.58 3.80
N PHE A 35 9.02 -6.49 4.65
CA PHE A 35 7.82 -7.28 4.41
C PHE A 35 6.92 -7.31 5.63
N ARG A 36 5.71 -6.77 5.50
CA ARG A 36 4.74 -6.69 6.60
C ARG A 36 3.99 -8.01 6.80
N ARG A 37 3.48 -8.20 8.01
CA ARG A 37 2.61 -9.34 8.37
C ARG A 37 1.12 -9.01 8.32
N SER A 38 0.77 -7.73 8.26
CA SER A 38 -0.61 -7.24 8.29
C SER A 38 -0.77 -5.90 7.57
N GLY A 39 -2.01 -5.55 7.25
CA GLY A 39 -2.38 -4.35 6.53
C GLY A 39 -3.22 -4.67 5.30
N ARG A 40 -3.61 -3.63 4.54
CA ARG A 40 -4.39 -3.79 3.29
C ARG A 40 -3.70 -3.17 2.08
N HIS A 41 -2.61 -2.46 2.29
CA HIS A 41 -1.85 -1.80 1.23
C HIS A 41 -0.82 -2.77 0.65
N ALA A 42 -0.69 -2.77 -0.67
CA ALA A 42 0.26 -3.62 -1.39
C ALA A 42 1.72 -3.23 -1.08
N GLY A 43 1.99 -1.93 -1.06
CA GLY A 43 3.28 -1.32 -0.75
C GLY A 43 3.12 -0.12 0.19
N THR A 44 4.25 0.34 0.73
CA THR A 44 4.34 1.63 1.43
C THR A 44 5.79 2.11 1.43
N ALA A 45 6.03 3.31 0.92
CA ALA A 45 7.29 4.02 1.02
C ALA A 45 7.39 4.79 2.35
N PHE A 46 8.46 4.53 3.11
CA PHE A 46 8.85 5.29 4.30
C PHE A 46 9.97 6.25 3.93
N LEU A 47 9.59 7.46 3.51
CA LEU A 47 10.47 8.47 2.91
C LEU A 47 11.76 8.72 3.71
N GLN A 48 11.63 9.03 5.00
CA GLN A 48 12.77 9.35 5.88
C GLN A 48 13.69 8.15 6.18
N GLN A 49 13.17 6.93 6.04
CA GLN A 49 13.91 5.71 6.33
C GLN A 49 14.55 5.12 5.06
N ASN A 50 14.31 5.73 3.90
CA ASN A 50 14.60 5.16 2.59
C ASN A 50 14.24 3.67 2.52
N ARG A 51 12.97 3.34 2.81
CA ARG A 51 12.51 1.96 2.98
C ARG A 51 11.18 1.73 2.29
N ILE A 52 11.02 0.60 1.62
CA ILE A 52 9.75 0.14 1.06
C ILE A 52 9.29 -1.08 1.85
N ASN A 53 8.00 -1.14 2.18
CA ASN A 53 7.41 -2.25 2.92
C ASN A 53 6.25 -2.90 2.16
N LEU A 54 6.50 -4.06 1.59
CA LEU A 54 5.60 -4.80 0.71
C LEU A 54 4.76 -5.82 1.47
N HIS A 55 3.58 -6.14 0.96
CA HIS A 55 2.67 -7.13 1.53
C HIS A 55 2.84 -8.53 0.89
N PRO A 56 3.41 -9.53 1.58
CA PRO A 56 3.74 -10.83 1.00
C PRO A 56 2.54 -11.62 0.48
N VAL A 57 1.40 -11.57 1.17
CA VAL A 57 0.18 -12.28 0.75
C VAL A 57 -0.41 -11.70 -0.53
N LEU A 58 -0.52 -10.36 -0.63
CA LEU A 58 -0.99 -9.71 -1.85
C LEU A 58 -0.01 -9.93 -3.00
N PHE A 59 1.30 -9.90 -2.74
CA PHE A 59 2.31 -10.24 -3.75
C PHE A 59 2.09 -11.64 -4.34
N ALA A 60 1.82 -12.64 -3.50
CA ALA A 60 1.61 -14.01 -3.98
C ALA A 60 0.44 -14.14 -4.97
N HIS A 61 -0.57 -13.28 -4.85
CA HIS A 61 -1.77 -13.30 -5.71
C HIS A 61 -1.71 -12.28 -6.86
N ASN A 62 -0.79 -11.32 -6.82
CA ASN A 62 -0.73 -10.18 -7.76
C ASN A 62 0.71 -9.91 -8.23
N ARG A 63 1.48 -10.97 -8.48
CA ARG A 63 2.94 -10.88 -8.72
C ARG A 63 3.29 -9.87 -9.80
N GLU A 64 2.64 -9.96 -10.96
CA GLU A 64 2.90 -9.08 -12.10
C GLU A 64 2.71 -7.61 -11.72
N ALA A 65 1.58 -7.27 -11.10
CA ALA A 65 1.28 -5.92 -10.64
C ALA A 65 2.33 -5.37 -9.66
N TYR A 66 2.96 -6.22 -8.85
CA TYR A 66 4.05 -5.78 -7.98
C TYR A 66 5.28 -5.31 -8.76
N PHE A 67 5.61 -5.96 -9.87
CA PHE A 67 6.78 -5.63 -10.68
C PHE A 67 6.50 -4.49 -11.68
N SER A 68 5.28 -4.44 -12.22
CA SER A 68 4.88 -3.45 -13.23
C SER A 68 4.39 -2.13 -12.64
N ASP A 69 3.86 -2.15 -11.42
CA ASP A 69 3.16 -0.99 -10.86
C ASP A 69 3.54 -0.69 -9.40
N VAL A 70 3.34 -1.62 -8.45
CA VAL A 70 3.57 -1.34 -7.01
C VAL A 70 5.02 -0.92 -6.73
N LEU A 71 6.02 -1.62 -7.26
CA LEU A 71 7.42 -1.23 -7.05
C LEU A 71 7.74 0.14 -7.67
N PRO A 72 7.48 0.39 -8.97
CA PRO A 72 7.61 1.73 -9.56
C PRO A 72 6.90 2.84 -8.76
N HIS A 73 5.69 2.56 -8.26
CA HIS A 73 4.90 3.48 -7.47
C HIS A 73 5.61 3.90 -6.17
N GLU A 74 6.03 2.91 -5.37
CA GLU A 74 6.69 3.17 -4.08
C GLU A 74 8.08 3.78 -4.27
N ILE A 75 8.84 3.33 -5.28
CA ILE A 75 10.14 3.89 -5.62
C ILE A 75 10.00 5.35 -6.06
N SER A 76 8.95 5.68 -6.82
CA SER A 76 8.70 7.06 -7.26
C SER A 76 8.52 8.01 -6.07
N HIS A 77 7.84 7.57 -5.00
CA HIS A 77 7.75 8.38 -3.77
C HIS A 77 9.12 8.65 -3.15
N LEU A 78 10.00 7.64 -3.08
CA LEU A 78 11.33 7.80 -2.52
C LEU A 78 12.22 8.70 -3.37
N LEU A 79 12.28 8.48 -4.68
CA LEU A 79 13.12 9.27 -5.58
C LEU A 79 12.66 10.74 -5.65
N VAL A 80 11.34 10.97 -5.70
CA VAL A 80 10.78 12.33 -5.63
C VAL A 80 11.16 13.01 -4.32
N TYR A 81 11.10 12.30 -3.20
CA TYR A 81 11.52 12.85 -1.91
C TYR A 81 13.02 13.17 -1.88
N GLN A 82 13.88 12.31 -2.44
CA GLN A 82 15.32 12.56 -2.51
C GLN A 82 15.68 13.74 -3.43
N LEU A 83 14.89 14.01 -4.47
CA LEU A 83 15.11 15.10 -5.44
C LEU A 83 14.51 16.43 -5.00
N TYR A 84 13.29 16.41 -4.46
CA TYR A 84 12.48 17.61 -4.25
C TYR A 84 12.07 17.82 -2.79
N GLY A 85 12.42 16.90 -1.89
CA GLY A 85 11.94 16.92 -0.51
C GLY A 85 10.43 16.70 -0.43
N ARG A 86 9.77 17.39 0.50
CA ARG A 86 8.34 17.20 0.76
C ARG A 86 7.49 17.94 -0.29
N VAL A 87 6.90 17.17 -1.20
CA VAL A 87 5.93 17.65 -2.20
C VAL A 87 4.58 16.96 -2.03
N LYS A 88 3.59 17.36 -2.84
CA LYS A 88 2.26 16.73 -2.86
C LYS A 88 2.39 15.24 -3.26
N PRO A 89 1.85 14.29 -2.47
CA PRO A 89 1.80 12.89 -2.87
C PRO A 89 1.08 12.73 -4.20
N HIS A 90 1.66 11.93 -5.11
CA HIS A 90 1.12 11.71 -6.46
C HIS A 90 0.96 13.01 -7.28
N GLY A 91 1.72 14.06 -6.93
CA GLY A 91 1.80 15.34 -7.64
C GLY A 91 2.58 15.25 -8.95
N LYS A 92 2.84 16.40 -9.58
CA LYS A 92 3.46 16.48 -10.91
C LYS A 92 4.82 15.77 -10.98
N GLU A 93 5.63 15.87 -9.93
CA GLU A 93 6.96 15.25 -9.83
C GLU A 93 6.84 13.72 -9.80
N TRP A 94 5.89 13.21 -9.02
CA TRP A 94 5.63 11.77 -8.94
C TRP A 94 5.06 11.22 -10.24
N GLN A 95 4.13 11.95 -10.86
CA GLN A 95 3.57 11.54 -12.15
C GLN A 95 4.61 11.58 -13.28
N ALA A 96 5.52 12.56 -13.27
CA ALA A 96 6.65 12.62 -14.19
C ALA A 96 7.61 11.44 -13.97
N MET A 97 7.94 11.11 -12.71
CA MET A 97 8.74 9.93 -12.39
C MET A 97 8.11 8.65 -12.95
N MET A 98 6.81 8.44 -12.73
CA MET A 98 6.09 7.27 -13.26
C MET A 98 6.14 7.20 -14.79
N ARG A 99 5.81 8.29 -15.49
CA ARG A 99 5.68 8.30 -16.96
C ARG A 99 7.02 8.35 -17.68
N GLU A 100 7.90 9.26 -17.28
CA GLU A 100 9.12 9.60 -18.03
C GLU A 100 10.30 8.70 -17.66
N VAL A 101 10.35 8.24 -16.40
CA VAL A 101 11.48 7.42 -15.91
C VAL A 101 11.13 5.94 -15.90
N PHE A 102 9.92 5.57 -15.45
CA PHE A 102 9.52 4.16 -15.34
C PHE A 102 8.60 3.66 -16.46
N ASN A 103 8.13 4.55 -17.33
CA ASN A 103 7.19 4.21 -18.40
C ASN A 103 5.93 3.48 -17.88
N CYS A 104 5.44 3.92 -16.71
CA CYS A 104 4.27 3.40 -16.02
C CYS A 104 3.16 4.46 -16.02
N ALA A 105 1.90 4.01 -16.12
CA ALA A 105 0.76 4.88 -15.89
C ALA A 105 0.76 5.38 -14.43
N PRO A 106 0.50 6.66 -14.16
CA PRO A 106 0.52 7.22 -12.81
C PRO A 106 -0.77 6.89 -12.04
N GLU A 107 -1.11 5.61 -11.95
CA GLU A 107 -2.28 5.15 -11.23
C GLU A 107 -2.04 5.16 -9.71
N THR A 108 -3.04 5.63 -8.97
CA THR A 108 -2.93 5.83 -7.51
C THR A 108 -3.64 4.73 -6.71
N ARG A 109 -4.35 3.84 -7.40
CA ARG A 109 -5.18 2.80 -6.80
C ARG A 109 -4.97 1.51 -7.56
N HIS A 110 -4.70 0.44 -6.82
CA HIS A 110 -4.83 -0.91 -7.34
C HIS A 110 -6.07 -1.54 -6.71
N GLU A 111 -6.90 -2.19 -7.52
CA GLU A 111 -8.03 -2.98 -7.06
C GLU A 111 -7.59 -4.43 -6.87
N PHE A 112 -6.84 -4.68 -5.79
CA PHE A 112 -6.47 -6.05 -5.43
C PHE A 112 -7.58 -6.72 -4.64
N ASP A 113 -7.84 -7.99 -4.97
CA ASP A 113 -8.66 -8.83 -4.11
C ASP A 113 -7.99 -8.98 -2.74
N LEU A 114 -8.72 -8.54 -1.72
CA LEU A 114 -8.27 -8.59 -0.32
C LEU A 114 -8.75 -9.85 0.40
N SER A 115 -9.55 -10.70 -0.25
CA SER A 115 -10.01 -11.97 0.32
C SER A 115 -8.88 -12.84 0.88
N PRO A 116 -7.67 -12.94 0.26
CA PRO A 116 -6.60 -13.78 0.78
C PRO A 116 -6.00 -13.28 2.11
N LEU A 117 -6.29 -12.05 2.50
CA LEU A 117 -5.79 -11.48 3.75
C LEU A 117 -6.57 -11.96 4.98
N ASN A 118 -7.72 -12.63 4.81
CA ASN A 118 -8.57 -13.11 5.89
C ASN A 118 -8.76 -12.06 7.00
N ILE A 119 -9.03 -10.81 6.59
CA ILE A 119 -9.02 -9.68 7.50
C ILE A 119 -10.13 -9.86 8.53
N PRO A 120 -9.81 -9.97 9.83
CA PRO A 120 -10.83 -10.19 10.83
C PRO A 120 -11.81 -9.01 10.88
N SER A 121 -13.06 -9.36 11.14
CA SER A 121 -14.13 -8.43 11.40
C SER A 121 -14.98 -8.95 12.56
N VAL A 122 -15.65 -8.03 13.25
CA VAL A 122 -16.57 -8.34 14.33
C VAL A 122 -17.97 -8.04 13.84
N ARG A 123 -18.87 -9.01 14.01
CA ARG A 123 -20.25 -8.88 13.59
C ARG A 123 -21.01 -7.95 14.53
N TYR A 124 -21.68 -6.97 13.95
CA TYR A 124 -22.66 -6.13 14.60
C TYR A 124 -24.03 -6.39 13.98
N ARG A 125 -25.10 -6.05 14.71
CA ARG A 125 -26.48 -6.21 14.28
C ARG A 125 -27.22 -4.88 14.30
N CYS A 126 -28.12 -4.77 13.34
CA CYS A 126 -29.17 -3.77 13.25
C CYS A 126 -30.44 -4.50 12.81
N ASP A 127 -31.61 -3.91 13.04
CA ASP A 127 -32.89 -4.43 12.54
C ASP A 127 -32.90 -4.56 10.99
N CYS A 128 -32.04 -3.79 10.32
CA CYS A 128 -31.82 -3.89 8.87
C CYS A 128 -30.94 -5.08 8.43
N GLY A 129 -30.36 -5.83 9.36
CA GLY A 129 -29.46 -6.96 9.11
C GLY A 129 -28.09 -6.84 9.81
N ASP A 130 -27.28 -7.88 9.62
CA ASP A 130 -25.92 -7.95 10.16
C ASP A 130 -24.95 -7.03 9.39
N VAL A 131 -24.00 -6.45 10.11
CA VAL A 131 -22.98 -5.52 9.61
C VAL A 131 -21.63 -5.89 10.22
N ASP A 132 -20.66 -6.24 9.38
CA ASP A 132 -19.31 -6.52 9.85
C ASP A 132 -18.48 -5.24 10.02
N LEU A 133 -18.01 -5.00 11.24
CA LEU A 133 -17.07 -3.93 11.55
C LEU A 133 -15.64 -4.46 11.49
N SER A 134 -14.75 -3.75 10.80
CA SER A 134 -13.33 -4.07 10.87
C SER A 134 -12.81 -3.99 12.31
N ILE A 135 -11.76 -4.74 12.66
CA ILE A 135 -11.16 -4.68 14.00
C ILE A 135 -10.85 -3.25 14.45
N ARG A 136 -10.39 -2.37 13.54
CA ARG A 136 -10.16 -0.96 13.87
C ARG A 136 -11.44 -0.24 14.28
N ARG A 137 -12.55 -0.47 13.56
CA ARG A 137 -13.85 0.13 13.89
C ARG A 137 -14.36 -0.44 15.21
N HIS A 138 -14.32 -1.76 15.38
CA HIS A 138 -14.68 -2.42 16.64
C HIS A 138 -13.88 -1.88 17.83
N ASN A 139 -12.54 -1.81 17.74
CA ASN A 139 -11.69 -1.29 18.81
C ASN A 139 -12.00 0.18 19.16
N ALA A 140 -12.43 0.98 18.18
CA ALA A 140 -12.87 2.36 18.45
C ALA A 140 -14.21 2.40 19.20
N VAL A 141 -15.10 1.43 18.98
CA VAL A 141 -16.33 1.25 19.77
C VAL A 141 -15.99 0.82 21.20
N VAL A 142 -15.15 -0.21 21.36
CA VAL A 142 -14.73 -0.73 22.68
C VAL A 142 -14.04 0.34 23.53
N ARG A 143 -13.28 1.24 22.89
CA ARG A 143 -12.62 2.38 23.56
C ARG A 143 -13.54 3.60 23.73
N SER A 144 -14.83 3.49 23.42
CA SER A 144 -15.81 4.59 23.46
C SER A 144 -15.42 5.82 22.64
N GLN A 145 -14.57 5.66 21.62
CA GLN A 145 -14.11 6.76 20.77
C GLN A 145 -15.08 7.04 19.63
N ARG A 146 -15.85 6.04 19.22
CA ARG A 146 -16.79 6.13 18.10
C ARG A 146 -17.99 5.23 18.33
N GLN A 147 -19.14 5.68 17.87
CA GLN A 147 -20.33 4.87 17.70
C GLN A 147 -20.67 4.82 16.21
N TYR A 148 -21.03 3.65 15.69
CA TYR A 148 -21.40 3.51 14.28
C TYR A 148 -22.90 3.34 14.16
N GLN A 149 -23.49 4.01 13.17
CA GLN A 149 -24.90 3.92 12.85
C GLN A 149 -25.12 3.16 11.55
N CYS A 150 -26.25 2.47 11.45
CA CYS A 150 -26.71 1.85 10.23
C CYS A 150 -26.96 2.90 9.14
N ARG A 151 -26.49 2.66 7.93
CA ARG A 151 -26.68 3.59 6.81
C ARG A 151 -28.13 3.70 6.34
N LYS A 152 -28.97 2.71 6.66
CA LYS A 152 -30.39 2.65 6.25
C LYS A 152 -31.31 3.32 7.28
N CYS A 153 -31.33 2.83 8.52
CA CYS A 153 -32.24 3.31 9.56
C CYS A 153 -31.62 4.30 10.55
N ARG A 154 -30.30 4.58 10.46
CA ARG A 154 -29.54 5.44 11.39
C ARG A 154 -29.48 4.96 12.86
N GLN A 155 -30.03 3.80 13.19
CA GLN A 155 -29.87 3.20 14.51
C GLN A 155 -28.40 2.84 14.79
N VAL A 156 -28.03 2.90 16.05
CA VAL A 156 -26.71 2.47 16.53
C VAL A 156 -26.55 0.96 16.34
N LEU A 157 -25.43 0.57 15.72
CA LEU A 157 -25.06 -0.82 15.56
C LEU A 157 -24.72 -1.44 16.91
N GLN A 158 -25.29 -2.60 17.21
CA GLN A 158 -25.04 -3.36 18.44
C GLN A 158 -24.08 -4.51 18.16
N GLN A 159 -23.08 -4.73 19.00
CA GLN A 159 -22.20 -5.89 18.82
C GLN A 159 -23.00 -7.18 19.06
N VAL A 160 -22.84 -8.17 18.18
CA VAL A 160 -23.38 -9.51 18.43
C VAL A 160 -22.44 -10.22 19.41
N ALA A 161 -22.99 -10.69 20.53
CA ALA A 161 -22.27 -11.45 21.55
C ALA A 161 -21.82 -12.82 21.02
#